data_AF-A0A952Q3D7-F1
#
_entry.id   AF-A0A952Q3D7-F1
#
_cell.length_a   1.000
_cell.length_b   1.000
_cell.length_c   1.000
_cell.angle_alpha   90.00
_cell.angle_beta   90.00
_cell.angle_gamma   90.00
#
_symmetry.space_group_name_H-M   'P 1'
#
loop_
_entity.id
_entity.type
_entity.pdbx_description
1 polymer ?
#
loop_
_entity_poly.entity_id
_entity_poly.type
_entity_poly.pdbx_seq_one_letter_code
_entity_poly.pdbx_strand_id
1 'polypeptide(L)' 'MSEGGAFAYISPADKLDAACSTINGIPGVEWAYYTTGEWDVYASIKSADWNTTMAAIRSVDGVYAVVECQA' A
#
# COMPACT_ATOMS: atom_id res chain seq x y z
N MET A 1 6.54 -1.42 -16.98
CA MET A 1 6.78 -2.47 -15.96
C MET A 1 6.03 -2.01 -14.74
N SER A 2 5.15 -2.84 -14.16
CA SER A 2 4.48 -2.51 -12.90
C SER A 2 5.27 -3.23 -11.81
N GLU A 3 5.61 -2.54 -10.71
CA GLU A 3 6.28 -3.15 -9.56
C GLU A 3 5.23 -3.31 -8.45
N GLY A 4 5.06 -4.54 -7.95
CA GLY A 4 4.15 -4.80 -6.84
C GLY A 4 4.78 -4.37 -5.51
N GLY A 5 3.96 -3.86 -4.57
CA GLY A 5 4.37 -3.60 -3.19
C GLY A 5 3.41 -4.26 -2.19
N ALA A 6 3.95 -4.88 -1.14
CA ALA A 6 3.17 -5.29 0.03
C ALA A 6 3.16 -4.17 1.10
N PHE A 7 2.10 -4.08 1.91
CA PHE A 7 1.98 -3.05 2.94
C PHE A 7 1.45 -3.64 4.26
N ALA A 8 2.20 -3.50 5.35
CA ALA A 8 1.70 -3.77 6.69
C ALA A 8 0.91 -2.56 7.21
N TYR A 9 -0.19 -2.80 7.91
CA TYR A 9 -0.88 -1.75 8.65
C TYR A 9 -0.72 -2.02 10.14
N ILE A 10 -0.12 -1.09 10.89
CA ILE A 10 0.15 -1.26 12.33
C ILE A 10 -1.03 -0.74 13.19
N SER A 11 -1.98 -0.04 12.58
CA SER A 11 -3.16 0.48 13.27
C SER A 11 -4.26 -0.57 13.44
N PRO A 12 -5.24 -0.37 14.36
CA PRO A 12 -6.20 -1.40 14.71
C PRO A 12 -7.07 -1.79 13.50
N ALA A 13 -7.46 -3.08 13.46
CA ALA A 13 -8.06 -3.72 12.30
C ALA A 13 -9.33 -3.03 11.77
N ASP A 14 -10.03 -2.28 12.61
CA ASP A 14 -11.20 -1.48 12.28
C ASP A 14 -10.91 -0.29 11.33
N LYS A 15 -9.64 0.08 11.15
CA LYS A 15 -9.21 1.15 10.23
C LYS A 15 -8.67 0.64 8.88
N LEU A 16 -8.64 -0.67 8.67
CA LEU A 16 -8.06 -1.28 7.46
C LEU A 16 -8.76 -0.88 6.17
N ASP A 17 -10.10 -0.82 6.20
CA ASP A 17 -10.89 -0.44 5.02
C ASP A 17 -10.61 1.01 4.61
N ALA A 18 -10.56 1.92 5.59
CA ALA A 18 -10.22 3.33 5.36
C ALA A 18 -8.78 3.52 4.86
N ALA A 19 -7.83 2.76 5.41
CA ALA A 19 -6.44 2.77 4.97
C ALA A 19 -6.30 2.25 3.53
N CYS A 20 -6.96 1.13 3.21
CA CYS A 20 -6.97 0.55 1.87
C CYS A 20 -7.59 1.52 0.84
N SER A 21 -8.72 2.14 1.18
CA SER A 21 -9.37 3.14 0.33
C SER A 21 -8.48 4.36 0.09
N THR A 22 -7.78 4.82 1.14
CA THR A 22 -6.82 5.92 1.03
C THR A 22 -5.66 5.56 0.10
N ILE A 23 -5.06 4.38 0.27
CA ILE A 23 -3.96 3.90 -0.58
C ILE A 23 -4.40 3.80 -2.04
N ASN A 24 -5.60 3.27 -2.30
CA ASN A 24 -6.15 3.15 -3.65
C ASN A 24 -6.39 4.51 -4.33
N GLY A 25 -6.55 5.58 -3.54
CA GLY A 25 -6.68 6.96 -4.03
C GLY A 25 -5.35 7.65 -4.35
N ILE A 26 -4.20 7.04 -4.03
CA ILE A 26 -2.88 7.64 -4.25
C ILE A 26 -2.52 7.56 -5.75
N PRO A 27 -2.16 8.69 -6.39
CA PRO A 27 -1.65 8.67 -7.76
C PRO A 27 -0.45 7.75 -7.91
N GLY A 28 -0.50 6.83 -8.88
CA GLY A 28 0.54 5.81 -9.12
C GLY A 28 0.19 4.43 -8.56
N VAL A 29 -0.80 4.32 -7.68
CA VAL A 29 -1.40 3.04 -7.28
C VAL A 29 -2.40 2.60 -8.35
N GLU A 30 -2.27 1.36 -8.83
CA GLU A 30 -3.20 0.78 -9.81
C GLU A 30 -4.38 0.09 -9.15
N TRP A 31 -4.12 -0.56 -8.03
CA TRP A 31 -5.13 -1.17 -7.17
C TRP A 31 -4.55 -1.37 -5.78
N ALA A 32 -5.42 -1.38 -4.78
CA ALA A 32 -5.12 -1.86 -3.42
C ALA A 32 -6.27 -2.72 -2.90
N TYR A 33 -5.96 -3.78 -2.15
CA TYR A 33 -6.95 -4.60 -1.48
C TYR A 33 -6.48 -5.03 -0.09
N TYR A 34 -7.43 -5.19 0.83
CA TYR A 34 -7.16 -5.73 2.16
C TYR A 34 -7.13 -7.26 2.13
N THR A 35 -6.30 -7.87 2.96
CA THR A 35 -6.25 -9.32 3.13
C THR A 35 -6.06 -9.70 4.59
N THR A 36 -6.43 -10.92 4.94
CA THR A 36 -6.20 -11.50 6.27
C THR A 36 -4.97 -12.40 6.18
N GLY A 37 -3.78 -11.82 6.38
CA GLY A 37 -2.51 -12.52 6.25
C GLY A 37 -1.41 -11.86 7.08
N GLU A 38 -0.15 -12.07 6.70
CA GLU A 38 1.01 -11.41 7.31
C GLU A 38 1.00 -9.89 7.06
N TRP A 39 0.41 -9.47 5.94
CA TRP A 39 0.18 -8.08 5.56
C TRP A 39 -1.31 -7.82 5.50
N ASP A 40 -1.76 -6.67 5.99
CA ASP A 40 -3.19 -6.33 5.95
C ASP A 40 -3.64 -5.72 4.63
N VAL A 41 -2.71 -5.13 3.84
CA VAL A 41 -3.02 -4.48 2.56
C VAL A 41 -1.95 -4.81 1.50
N TYR A 42 -2.39 -5.13 0.29
CA TYR A 42 -1.53 -5.26 -0.89
C TYR A 42 -1.88 -4.18 -1.91
N ALA A 43 -0.88 -3.59 -2.57
CA ALA A 43 -1.13 -2.64 -3.65
C ALA A 43 -0.16 -2.80 -4.83
N SER A 44 -0.67 -2.61 -6.05
CA SER A 44 0.17 -2.49 -7.24
C SER A 44 0.54 -1.03 -7.48
N ILE A 45 1.82 -0.79 -7.76
CA ILE A 45 2.35 0.54 -8.04
C ILE A 45 2.96 0.57 -9.44
N LYS A 46 2.73 1.65 -10.17
CA LYS A 46 3.43 1.91 -11.42
C LYS A 46 4.89 2.24 -11.14
N SER A 47 5.82 1.48 -11.73
CA SER A 47 7.26 1.64 -11.47
C SER A 47 7.79 3.06 -11.77
N ALA A 48 7.20 3.73 -12.76
CA ALA A 48 7.58 5.11 -13.14
C ALA A 48 7.40 6.12 -11.99
N ASP A 49 6.46 5.85 -11.08
CA ASP A 49 6.12 6.74 -9.96
C ASP A 49 6.44 6.09 -8.60
N TRP A 50 7.22 5.00 -8.59
CA TRP A 50 7.44 4.17 -7.41
C TRP A 50 7.86 4.97 -6.17
N ASN A 51 8.92 5.76 -6.27
CA ASN A 51 9.45 6.52 -5.13
C ASN A 51 8.44 7.53 -4.58
N THR A 52 7.73 8.23 -5.46
CA THR A 52 6.72 9.24 -5.08
C THR A 52 5.49 8.57 -4.46
N THR A 53 5.01 7.48 -5.07
CA THR A 53 3.86 6.70 -4.59
C THR A 53 4.17 6.07 -3.23
N MET A 54 5.37 5.51 -3.07
CA MET A 54 5.83 4.93 -1.81
C MET A 54 5.94 5.97 -0.69
N ALA A 55 6.42 7.17 -0.99
CA ALA A 55 6.47 8.26 -0.01
C ALA A 55 5.05 8.68 0.44
N ALA A 56 4.10 8.73 -0.50
CA ALA A 56 2.70 9.02 -0.18
C ALA A 56 2.07 7.91 0.68
N ILE A 57 2.29 6.63 0.36
CA ILE A 57 1.75 5.51 1.16
C ILE A 57 2.31 5.51 2.57
N ARG A 58 3.62 5.78 2.74
CA ARG A 58 4.27 5.89 4.06
C ARG A 58 3.79 7.09 4.89
N SER A 59 3.13 8.06 4.27
CA SER A 59 2.55 9.22 4.97
C SER A 59 1.15 8.95 5.52
N VAL A 60 0.52 7.83 5.14
CA VAL A 60 -0.79 7.43 5.67
C VAL A 60 -0.62 6.97 7.12
N ASP A 61 -1.35 7.60 8.04
CA ASP A 61 -1.26 7.33 9.46
C ASP A 61 -1.51 5.85 9.79
N GLY A 62 -0.62 5.25 10.57
CA GLY A 62 -0.68 3.83 10.94
C GLY A 62 -0.24 2.83 9.86
N VAL A 63 0.16 3.26 8.65
CA VAL A 63 0.76 2.37 7.65
C VAL A 63 2.23 2.14 7.97
N TYR A 64 2.66 0.88 8.04
CA TYR A 64 4.06 0.50 8.02
C TYR A 64 4.35 -0.29 6.75
N ALA A 65 4.76 0.43 5.71
CA ALA A 65 5.02 -0.17 4.42
C ALA A 65 6.29 -1.03 4.44
N VAL A 66 6.14 -2.36 4.29
CA VAL A 66 7.27 -3.25 3.98
C VAL A 66 7.26 -3.56 2.50
N VAL A 67 8.19 -2.92 1.80
CA VAL A 67 8.27 -2.98 0.36
C VAL A 67 8.87 -4.31 -0.08
N GLU A 68 8.02 -5.27 -0.43
CA GLU A 68 8.44 -6.44 -1.19
C GLU A 68 8.28 -6.15 -2.68
N CYS A 69 9.40 -5.90 -3.37
CA CYS A 69 9.39 -5.81 -4.83
C CYS A 69 9.18 -7.22 -5.39
N GLN A 70 8.04 -7.50 -6.01
CA GLN A 70 7.87 -8.72 -6.78
C GLN A 70 8.60 -8.56 -8.12
N ALA A 71 9.66 -9.37 -8.30
CA ALA A 71 10.50 -9.43 -9.50
C ALA A 71 9.74 -9.92 -10.74
#